data_AF-A0A1M5Y6Q4-F1
#
_entry.id   AF-A0A1M5Y6Q4-F1
#
_cell.length_a   1.000
_cell.length_b   1.000
_cell.length_c   1.000
_cell.angle_alpha   90.00
_cell.angle_beta   90.00
_cell.angle_gamma   90.00
#
_symmetry.space_group_name_H-M   'P 1'
#
loop_
_entity.id
_entity.type
_entity.pdbx_description
1 polymer ?
#
loop_
_entity_poly.entity_id
_entity_poly.type
_entity_poly.pdbx_seq_one_letter_code
_entity_poly.pdbx_strand_id
1 'polypeptide(L)'
;MKTRKKSLFMVLLLIIMFSFPSAASAQTDEYGYNAQARTFKGTLANWEAFMQGLPPTTFDWKATDVIFIERKWDKLFDPMIQGNLPSSAGAWQKVDLWEYLSGDKLGWTWHQALAVVYSPTIPIPNAIELTADEMGVTGFYCVVQKEWLIDPNGKRIEIQDFMLKRNIIKRALHGQGWKH
;
A
#
# COMPACT_ATOMS: atom_id res chain seq x y z
N MET A 1 48.86 -21.33 22.82
CA MET A 1 48.18 -20.83 21.60
C MET A 1 46.66 -21.13 21.51
N LYS A 2 45.97 -21.60 22.57
CA LYS A 2 44.52 -21.92 22.54
C LYS A 2 43.59 -20.77 22.99
N THR A 3 44.09 -19.81 23.76
CA THR A 3 43.28 -18.73 24.34
C THR A 3 42.99 -17.59 23.35
N ARG A 4 43.93 -17.27 22.45
CA ARG A 4 43.75 -16.24 21.40
C ARG A 4 42.63 -16.58 20.41
N LYS A 5 42.44 -17.85 20.06
CA LYS A 5 41.38 -18.27 19.12
C LYS A 5 39.96 -18.15 19.70
N LYS A 6 39.77 -18.39 21.00
CA LYS A 6 38.47 -18.23 21.68
C LYS A 6 38.05 -16.76 21.79
N SER A 7 39.00 -15.87 22.08
CA SER A 7 38.73 -14.43 22.14
C SER A 7 38.37 -13.86 20.76
N LEU A 8 39.09 -14.26 19.70
CA LEU A 8 38.77 -13.84 18.33
C LEU A 8 37.37 -14.31 17.90
N PHE A 9 36.98 -15.53 18.27
CA PHE A 9 35.65 -16.07 17.96
C PHE A 9 34.53 -15.33 18.71
N MET A 10 34.73 -14.96 19.98
CA MET A 10 33.77 -14.13 20.72
C MET A 10 33.63 -12.73 20.13
N VAL A 11 34.74 -12.10 19.72
CA VAL A 11 34.71 -10.77 19.09
C VAL A 11 33.97 -10.84 17.74
N LEU A 12 34.19 -11.89 16.94
CA LEU A 12 33.44 -12.08 15.69
C LEU A 12 31.93 -12.27 15.93
N LEU A 13 31.55 -13.04 16.96
CA LEU A 13 30.16 -13.26 17.33
C LEU A 13 29.47 -11.97 17.80
N LEU A 14 30.17 -11.13 18.56
CA LEU A 14 29.69 -9.80 18.94
C LEU A 14 29.52 -8.89 17.73
N ILE A 15 30.49 -8.87 16.80
CA ILE A 15 30.37 -8.09 15.56
C ILE A 15 29.16 -8.56 14.75
N ILE A 16 28.94 -9.87 14.61
CA ILE A 16 27.77 -10.42 13.91
C ILE A 16 26.46 -10.01 14.61
N MET A 17 26.39 -10.04 15.95
CA MET A 17 25.20 -9.59 16.69
C MET A 17 24.96 -8.07 16.57
N PHE A 18 25.99 -7.24 16.42
CA PHE A 18 25.87 -5.80 16.21
C PHE A 18 25.77 -5.36 14.73
N SER A 19 26.06 -6.25 13.78
CA SER A 19 26.00 -5.94 12.33
C SER A 19 24.71 -6.39 11.65
N PHE A 20 23.80 -7.03 12.38
CA PHE A 20 22.40 -7.06 11.97
C PHE A 20 21.71 -5.80 12.50
N PRO A 21 21.26 -4.87 11.64
CA PRO A 21 20.30 -3.88 12.06
C PRO A 21 19.08 -4.66 12.55
N SER A 22 18.95 -4.75 13.88
CA SER A 22 17.78 -5.29 14.54
C SER A 22 16.59 -4.60 13.92
N ALA A 23 15.73 -5.36 13.26
CA ALA A 23 14.49 -4.96 12.63
C ALA A 23 14.31 -3.44 12.61
N ALA A 24 14.81 -2.77 11.56
CA ALA A 24 14.25 -1.49 11.18
C ALA A 24 12.78 -1.75 10.91
N SER A 25 11.94 -1.68 11.95
CA SER A 25 10.61 -1.13 11.82
C SER A 25 10.86 0.18 11.13
N ALA A 26 10.72 0.17 9.81
CA ALA A 26 11.07 1.29 9.00
C ALA A 26 10.15 2.41 9.48
N GLN A 27 10.76 3.36 10.18
CA GLN A 27 10.05 4.35 10.99
C GLN A 27 9.22 5.17 10.02
N THR A 28 7.90 5.10 10.18
CA THR A 28 7.02 5.99 9.43
C THR A 28 7.32 7.42 9.85
N ASP A 29 7.29 8.35 8.90
CA ASP A 29 7.35 9.77 9.23
C ASP A 29 6.07 10.24 9.94
N GLU A 30 5.98 11.53 10.22
CA GLU A 30 4.86 12.18 10.89
C GLU A 30 3.52 12.09 10.12
N TYR A 31 3.55 11.78 8.82
CA TYR A 31 2.35 11.52 8.02
C TYR A 31 1.90 10.06 8.10
N GLY A 32 2.80 9.14 8.48
CA GLY A 32 2.62 7.71 8.32
C GLY A 32 3.27 7.14 7.06
N TYR A 33 4.07 7.93 6.33
CA TYR A 33 4.75 7.53 5.10
C TYR A 33 6.08 6.83 5.38
N ASN A 34 6.41 5.85 4.54
CA ASN A 34 7.67 5.13 4.60
C ASN A 34 8.19 4.83 3.19
N ALA A 35 9.16 5.63 2.76
CA ALA A 35 9.76 5.53 1.43
C ALA A 35 10.43 4.17 1.17
N GLN A 36 11.12 3.61 2.16
CA GLN A 36 11.86 2.35 1.97
C GLN A 36 10.92 1.16 1.84
N ALA A 37 9.87 1.13 2.66
CA ALA A 37 8.85 0.08 2.63
C ALA A 37 7.83 0.28 1.49
N ARG A 38 7.77 1.49 0.90
CA ARG A 38 6.76 1.91 -0.09
C ARG A 38 5.35 1.72 0.46
N THR A 39 5.15 2.25 1.65
CA THR A 39 3.90 2.17 2.38
C THR A 39 3.50 3.52 2.93
N PHE A 40 2.19 3.70 3.10
CA PHE A 40 1.61 4.80 3.86
C PHE A 40 0.55 4.23 4.80
N LYS A 41 0.49 4.69 6.05
CA LYS A 41 -0.57 4.30 6.99
C LYS A 41 -0.98 5.50 7.85
N GLY A 42 -2.21 5.96 7.67
CA GLY A 42 -2.71 7.16 8.35
C GLY A 42 -4.18 7.42 8.02
N THR A 43 -4.56 8.69 7.96
CA THR A 43 -5.88 9.12 7.46
C THR A 43 -5.79 9.50 5.99
N LEU A 44 -6.91 9.43 5.26
CA LEU A 44 -6.99 9.89 3.87
C LEU A 44 -6.60 11.37 3.76
N ALA A 45 -7.04 12.20 4.72
CA ALA A 45 -6.64 13.61 4.80
C ALA A 45 -5.13 13.79 4.93
N ASN A 46 -4.44 12.96 5.73
CA ASN A 46 -2.97 13.04 5.85
C ASN A 46 -2.25 12.54 4.59
N TRP A 47 -2.83 11.57 3.88
CA TRP A 47 -2.31 11.17 2.57
C TRP A 47 -2.41 12.32 1.56
N GLU A 48 -3.55 13.02 1.50
CA GLU A 48 -3.75 14.17 0.63
C GLU A 48 -2.82 15.33 1.01
N ALA A 49 -2.66 15.62 2.30
CA ALA A 49 -1.73 16.61 2.80
C ALA A 49 -0.28 16.28 2.40
N PHE A 50 0.13 15.02 2.55
CA PHE A 50 1.44 14.54 2.12
C PHE A 50 1.67 14.78 0.62
N MET A 51 0.71 14.42 -0.23
CA MET A 51 0.81 14.60 -1.68
C MET A 51 0.86 16.08 -2.10
N GLN A 52 0.31 16.98 -1.27
CA GLN A 52 0.30 18.43 -1.52
C GLN A 52 1.45 19.18 -0.83
N GLY A 53 2.28 18.50 -0.03
CA GLY A 53 3.32 19.14 0.79
C GLY A 53 2.75 20.03 1.91
N LEU A 54 1.53 19.75 2.37
CA LEU A 54 0.88 20.44 3.49
C LEU A 54 1.23 19.75 4.82
N PRO A 55 1.20 20.46 5.97
CA PRO A 55 1.47 19.85 7.27
C PRO A 55 0.53 18.68 7.62
N PRO A 56 1.00 17.66 8.37
CA PRO A 56 0.13 16.57 8.81
C PRO A 56 -0.88 17.06 9.84
N THR A 57 -2.05 16.43 9.87
CA THR A 57 -3.05 16.64 10.93
C THR A 57 -2.96 15.50 11.95
N THR A 58 -3.00 15.84 13.23
CA THR A 58 -3.07 14.84 14.31
C THR A 58 -4.42 14.13 14.28
N PHE A 59 -4.45 12.83 14.54
CA PHE A 59 -5.68 12.04 14.51
C PHE A 59 -5.68 10.95 15.59
N ASP A 60 -6.88 10.47 15.93
CA ASP A 60 -7.10 9.31 16.80
C ASP A 60 -7.45 8.09 15.93
N TRP A 61 -6.75 6.97 16.14
CA TRP A 61 -7.02 5.69 15.48
C TRP A 61 -8.40 5.09 15.79
N LYS A 62 -9.14 5.69 16.71
CA LYS A 62 -10.51 5.29 17.07
C LYS A 62 -11.55 6.34 16.70
N ALA A 63 -11.15 7.42 16.03
CA ALA A 63 -12.09 8.44 15.59
C ALA A 63 -13.15 7.85 14.65
N THR A 64 -14.40 8.25 14.85
CA THR A 64 -15.48 7.96 13.91
C THR A 64 -15.51 9.01 12.80
N ASP A 65 -16.11 8.65 11.67
CA ASP A 65 -16.29 9.52 10.50
C ASP A 65 -14.95 10.08 9.95
N VAL A 66 -13.88 9.30 10.16
CA VAL A 66 -12.54 9.54 9.63
C VAL A 66 -12.16 8.35 8.76
N ILE A 67 -11.85 8.61 7.50
CA ILE A 67 -11.35 7.59 6.58
C ILE A 67 -9.87 7.36 6.88
N PHE A 68 -9.57 6.16 7.35
CA PHE A 68 -8.22 5.65 7.47
C PHE A 68 -7.81 4.96 6.18
N ILE A 69 -6.50 4.97 5.93
CA ILE A 69 -5.91 4.45 4.72
C ILE A 69 -4.61 3.72 5.03
N GLU A 70 -4.45 2.56 4.42
CA GLU A 70 -3.17 1.88 4.26
C GLU A 70 -2.89 1.73 2.76
N ARG A 71 -1.73 2.22 2.32
CA ARG A 71 -1.29 2.09 0.93
C ARG A 71 -0.02 1.28 0.88
N LYS A 72 0.13 0.54 -0.22
CA LYS A 72 1.38 -0.13 -0.58
C LYS A 72 1.56 -0.14 -2.09
N TRP A 73 2.77 0.11 -2.55
CA TRP A 73 3.07 0.12 -3.99
C TRP A 73 4.43 -0.51 -4.28
N ASP A 74 4.73 -0.78 -5.55
CA ASP A 74 6.05 -1.24 -5.96
C ASP A 74 6.98 -0.12 -6.41
N LYS A 75 8.25 -0.48 -6.61
CA LYS A 75 9.28 0.45 -7.05
C LYS A 75 8.91 1.20 -8.33
N LEU A 76 8.25 0.52 -9.26
CA LEU A 76 7.91 1.08 -10.56
C LEU A 76 6.86 2.19 -10.43
N PHE A 77 6.08 2.16 -9.35
CA PHE A 77 5.07 3.16 -9.01
C PHE A 77 5.64 4.36 -8.23
N ASP A 78 6.88 4.30 -7.71
CA ASP A 78 7.49 5.40 -6.92
C ASP A 78 7.38 6.79 -7.57
N PRO A 79 7.55 6.97 -8.91
CA PRO A 79 7.42 8.28 -9.52
C PRO A 79 6.04 8.93 -9.34
N MET A 80 4.98 8.13 -9.22
CA MET A 80 3.61 8.65 -9.02
C MET A 80 3.45 9.35 -7.67
N ILE A 81 4.23 8.97 -6.67
CA ILE A 81 4.27 9.64 -5.37
C ILE A 81 4.79 11.08 -5.52
N GLN A 82 5.54 11.36 -6.58
CA GLN A 82 6.10 12.67 -6.92
C GLN A 82 5.34 13.36 -8.06
N GLY A 83 4.17 12.86 -8.44
CA GLY A 83 3.36 13.41 -9.55
C GLY A 83 3.86 13.06 -10.96
N ASN A 84 4.81 12.12 -11.09
CA ASN A 84 5.33 11.66 -12.38
C ASN A 84 4.71 10.32 -12.80
N LEU A 85 4.71 10.02 -14.10
CA LEU A 85 4.25 8.73 -14.62
C LEU A 85 5.04 7.54 -14.05
N PRO A 86 4.41 6.35 -13.87
CA PRO A 86 5.13 5.16 -13.43
C PRO A 86 6.28 4.80 -14.38
N SER A 87 7.34 4.23 -13.84
CA SER A 87 8.59 3.96 -14.58
C SER A 87 8.42 2.95 -15.72
N SER A 88 7.46 2.02 -15.61
CA SER A 88 7.18 1.04 -16.66
C SER A 88 5.81 0.39 -16.46
N ALA A 89 5.33 -0.30 -17.50
CA ALA A 89 4.21 -1.22 -17.40
C ALA A 89 4.43 -2.22 -16.25
N GLY A 90 3.35 -2.61 -15.59
CA GLY A 90 3.34 -3.49 -14.42
C GLY A 90 3.51 -2.77 -13.08
N ALA A 91 3.78 -1.47 -13.07
CA ALA A 91 3.72 -0.68 -11.84
C ALA A 91 2.35 -0.80 -11.19
N TRP A 92 2.30 -0.88 -9.86
CA TRP A 92 1.04 -1.05 -9.15
C TRP A 92 1.03 -0.40 -7.79
N GLN A 93 -0.20 -0.18 -7.33
CA GLN A 93 -0.50 0.17 -5.96
C GLN A 93 -1.72 -0.58 -5.46
N LYS A 94 -1.79 -0.70 -4.13
CA LYS A 94 -2.92 -1.22 -3.38
C LYS A 94 -3.28 -0.22 -2.29
N VAL A 95 -4.56 -0.11 -2.04
CA VAL A 95 -5.12 0.77 -1.03
C VAL A 95 -6.17 -0.03 -0.27
N ASP A 96 -6.07 -0.01 1.05
CA ASP A 96 -7.12 -0.47 1.96
C ASP A 96 -7.61 0.74 2.75
N LEU A 97 -8.91 1.00 2.69
CA LEU A 97 -9.61 2.06 3.39
C LEU A 97 -10.51 1.46 4.46
N TRP A 98 -10.65 2.17 5.57
CA TRP A 98 -11.68 1.86 6.55
C TRP A 98 -12.15 3.10 7.30
N GLU A 99 -13.38 3.04 7.80
CA GLU A 99 -14.02 4.13 8.54
C GLU A 99 -14.90 3.53 9.65
N TYR A 100 -14.71 4.01 10.88
CA TYR A 100 -15.65 3.71 11.98
C TYR A 100 -16.84 4.65 11.86
N LEU A 101 -18.04 4.08 11.73
CA LEU A 101 -19.25 4.87 11.46
C LEU A 101 -19.89 5.37 12.76
N SER A 102 -20.53 6.54 12.70
CA SER A 102 -21.29 7.12 13.82
C SER A 102 -22.82 7.08 13.59
N GLY A 103 -23.58 7.71 14.50
CA GLY A 103 -25.04 7.82 14.43
C GLY A 103 -25.75 6.47 14.48
N ASP A 104 -26.71 6.25 13.57
CA ASP A 104 -27.50 5.02 13.47
C ASP A 104 -26.65 3.78 13.10
N LYS A 105 -25.43 4.01 12.60
CA LYS A 105 -24.45 2.96 12.26
C LYS A 105 -23.32 2.89 13.28
N LEU A 106 -23.49 3.41 14.48
CA LEU A 106 -22.48 3.31 15.53
C LEU A 106 -22.04 1.86 15.75
N GLY A 107 -20.72 1.64 15.81
CA GLY A 107 -20.11 0.32 15.98
C GLY A 107 -19.95 -0.47 14.67
N TRP A 108 -20.46 0.03 13.55
CA TRP A 108 -20.15 -0.50 12.24
C TRP A 108 -18.81 0.04 11.74
N THR A 109 -18.12 -0.75 10.92
CA THR A 109 -16.92 -0.32 10.20
C THR A 109 -17.12 -0.52 8.71
N TRP A 110 -16.99 0.55 7.93
CA TRP A 110 -16.94 0.46 6.47
C TRP A 110 -15.51 0.17 6.01
N HIS A 111 -15.38 -0.59 4.93
CA HIS A 111 -14.11 -0.95 4.33
C HIS A 111 -14.17 -0.94 2.80
N GLN A 112 -13.07 -0.52 2.19
CA GLN A 112 -12.87 -0.64 0.75
C GLN A 112 -11.43 -1.05 0.44
N ALA A 113 -11.24 -1.98 -0.49
CA ALA A 113 -9.93 -2.38 -0.98
C ALA A 113 -9.83 -2.18 -2.48
N LEU A 114 -8.79 -1.48 -2.92
CA LEU A 114 -8.52 -1.15 -4.32
C LEU A 114 -7.12 -1.63 -4.71
N ALA A 115 -6.98 -2.12 -5.94
CA ALA A 115 -5.68 -2.33 -6.55
C ALA A 115 -5.68 -1.86 -7.99
N VAL A 116 -4.65 -1.09 -8.34
CA VAL A 116 -4.49 -0.50 -9.67
C VAL A 116 -3.16 -0.94 -10.25
N VAL A 117 -3.15 -1.23 -11.55
CA VAL A 117 -1.98 -1.61 -12.32
C VAL A 117 -1.85 -0.69 -13.53
N TYR A 118 -0.64 -0.23 -13.80
CA TYR A 118 -0.29 0.54 -14.98
C TYR A 118 0.07 -0.39 -16.15
N SER A 119 -0.62 -0.24 -17.27
CA SER A 119 -0.38 -0.96 -18.53
C SER A 119 -0.64 -0.04 -19.73
N PRO A 120 0.30 0.85 -20.09
CA PRO A 120 0.06 1.95 -21.02
C PRO A 120 -0.18 1.52 -22.47
N THR A 121 0.30 0.35 -22.87
CA THR A 121 0.29 -0.11 -24.27
C THR A 121 -0.69 -1.24 -24.53
N ILE A 122 -0.92 -2.11 -23.54
CA ILE A 122 -1.73 -3.31 -23.67
C ILE A 122 -2.83 -3.26 -22.62
N PRO A 123 -4.11 -3.16 -23.01
CA PRO A 123 -5.21 -3.20 -22.06
C PRO A 123 -5.23 -4.51 -21.27
N ILE A 124 -5.60 -4.44 -19.99
CA ILE A 124 -5.79 -5.64 -19.17
C ILE A 124 -7.21 -6.16 -19.38
N PRO A 125 -7.41 -7.35 -20.00
CA PRO A 125 -8.75 -7.83 -20.31
C PRO A 125 -9.61 -7.99 -19.05
N ASN A 126 -10.85 -7.51 -19.12
CA ASN A 126 -11.84 -7.53 -18.03
C ASN A 126 -11.44 -6.74 -16.77
N ALA A 127 -10.38 -5.93 -16.83
CA ALA A 127 -10.13 -4.93 -15.81
C ALA A 127 -11.01 -3.70 -16.05
N ILE A 128 -11.28 -2.94 -14.99
CA ILE A 128 -11.96 -1.65 -15.10
C ILE A 128 -10.89 -0.64 -15.51
N GLU A 129 -11.01 -0.08 -16.70
CA GLU A 129 -10.12 1.00 -17.15
C GLU A 129 -10.44 2.27 -16.36
N LEU A 130 -9.39 2.88 -15.79
CA LEU A 130 -9.50 4.18 -15.14
C LEU A 130 -9.24 5.25 -16.20
N THR A 131 -10.15 6.20 -16.26
CA THR A 131 -10.14 7.29 -17.24
C THR A 131 -9.01 8.29 -16.96
N ALA A 132 -8.65 9.07 -17.98
CA ALA A 132 -7.69 10.16 -17.82
C ALA A 132 -8.19 11.24 -16.84
N ASP A 133 -9.51 11.42 -16.70
CA ASP A 133 -10.09 12.34 -15.72
C ASP A 133 -9.86 11.86 -14.28
N GLU A 134 -9.88 10.55 -14.05
CA GLU A 134 -9.67 9.95 -12.73
C GLU A 134 -8.19 9.89 -12.33
N MET A 135 -7.29 9.65 -13.30
CA MET A 135 -5.87 9.36 -13.03
C MET A 135 -4.90 10.43 -13.54
N GLY A 136 -5.40 11.46 -14.23
CA GLY A 136 -4.62 12.46 -14.96
C GLY A 136 -4.01 11.96 -16.27
N VAL A 137 -3.97 10.64 -16.49
CA VAL A 137 -3.34 9.97 -17.64
C VAL A 137 -4.04 8.63 -17.93
N THR A 138 -3.93 8.13 -19.16
CA THR A 138 -4.46 6.82 -19.54
C THR A 138 -3.53 5.67 -19.15
N GLY A 139 -4.02 4.43 -19.26
CA GLY A 139 -3.21 3.22 -19.06
C GLY A 139 -3.24 2.68 -17.64
N PHE A 140 -4.16 3.14 -16.80
CA PHE A 140 -4.40 2.56 -15.48
C PHE A 140 -5.62 1.67 -15.48
N TYR A 141 -5.50 0.53 -14.81
CA TYR A 141 -6.55 -0.48 -14.73
C TYR A 141 -6.76 -0.88 -13.28
N CYS A 142 -7.99 -0.72 -12.79
CA CYS A 142 -8.42 -1.28 -11.53
C CYS A 142 -8.63 -2.80 -11.70
N VAL A 143 -7.92 -3.58 -10.91
CA VAL A 143 -7.89 -5.04 -10.95
C VAL A 143 -8.42 -5.68 -9.67
N VAL A 144 -8.63 -4.88 -8.62
CA VAL A 144 -9.34 -5.25 -7.38
C VAL A 144 -10.17 -4.06 -6.94
N GLN A 145 -11.45 -4.28 -6.68
CA GLN A 145 -12.36 -3.34 -6.05
C GLN A 145 -13.33 -4.14 -5.17
N LYS A 146 -13.07 -4.12 -3.87
CA LYS A 146 -13.91 -4.79 -2.87
C LYS A 146 -14.45 -3.75 -1.91
N GLU A 147 -15.70 -3.92 -1.50
CA GLU A 147 -16.34 -3.06 -0.51
C GLU A 147 -17.16 -3.93 0.43
N TRP A 148 -17.03 -3.68 1.74
CA TRP A 148 -17.78 -4.42 2.75
C TRP A 148 -17.99 -3.60 4.02
N LEU A 149 -18.98 -4.04 4.79
CA LEU A 149 -19.22 -3.56 6.14
C LEU A 149 -18.86 -4.66 7.14
N ILE A 150 -18.43 -4.26 8.33
CA ILE A 150 -18.34 -5.11 9.51
C ILE A 150 -19.35 -4.58 10.52
N ASP A 151 -20.28 -5.43 10.95
CA ASP A 151 -21.26 -5.07 11.98
C ASP A 151 -20.63 -5.06 13.39
N PRO A 152 -21.33 -4.56 14.42
CA PRO A 152 -20.82 -4.53 15.80
C PRO A 152 -20.46 -5.90 16.40
N ASN A 153 -20.92 -7.01 15.80
CA ASN A 153 -20.61 -8.37 16.21
C ASN A 153 -19.42 -8.96 15.43
N GLY A 154 -18.80 -8.19 14.53
CA GLY A 154 -17.69 -8.63 13.69
C GLY A 154 -18.12 -9.38 12.42
N LYS A 155 -19.42 -9.42 12.08
CA LYS A 155 -19.90 -10.08 10.87
C LYS A 155 -19.64 -9.20 9.65
N ARG A 156 -18.96 -9.76 8.66
CA ARG A 156 -18.71 -9.11 7.37
C ARG A 156 -19.93 -9.22 6.44
N ILE A 157 -20.31 -8.10 5.84
CA ILE A 157 -21.37 -7.99 4.83
C ILE A 157 -20.75 -7.39 3.57
N GLU A 158 -20.68 -8.18 2.49
CA GLU A 158 -20.09 -7.75 1.22
C GLU A 158 -21.08 -6.89 0.43
N ILE A 159 -20.59 -5.76 -0.08
CA ILE A 159 -21.34 -4.82 -0.92
C ILE A 159 -20.88 -4.97 -2.38
N GLN A 160 -19.56 -5.04 -2.58
CA GLN A 160 -18.94 -5.24 -3.90
C GLN A 160 -17.76 -6.21 -3.79
N ASP A 161 -17.65 -7.15 -4.74
CA ASP A 161 -16.49 -8.04 -4.86
C ASP A 161 -16.03 -8.16 -6.32
N PHE A 162 -15.18 -7.23 -6.74
CA PHE A 162 -14.47 -7.32 -7.99
C PHE A 162 -13.00 -7.67 -7.74
N MET A 163 -12.55 -8.77 -8.34
CA MET A 163 -11.15 -9.20 -8.26
C MET A 163 -10.75 -9.96 -9.52
N LEU A 164 -9.85 -9.37 -10.31
CA LEU A 164 -9.32 -10.01 -11.50
C LEU A 164 -8.30 -11.08 -11.13
N LYS A 165 -8.35 -12.22 -11.83
CA LYS A 165 -7.39 -13.32 -11.60
C LYS A 165 -5.98 -12.86 -11.98
N ARG A 166 -5.01 -13.15 -11.10
CA ARG A 166 -3.59 -12.79 -11.28
C ARG A 166 -3.00 -13.23 -12.63
N ASN A 167 -3.43 -14.38 -13.15
CA ASN A 167 -2.94 -14.89 -14.44
C ASN A 167 -3.44 -14.09 -15.66
N ILE A 168 -4.57 -13.37 -15.56
CA ILE A 168 -5.06 -12.47 -16.61
C ILE A 168 -4.16 -11.23 -16.63
N ILE A 169 -3.94 -10.63 -15.46
CA ILE A 169 -3.03 -9.48 -15.28
C ILE A 169 -1.64 -9.83 -15.81
N LYS A 170 -1.08 -10.95 -15.37
CA LYS A 170 0.24 -11.41 -15.83
C LYS A 170 0.31 -11.59 -17.34
N ARG A 171 -0.71 -12.16 -17.99
CA ARG A 171 -0.70 -12.35 -19.44
C ARG A 171 -0.74 -11.02 -20.20
N ALA A 172 -1.50 -10.04 -19.71
CA ALA A 172 -1.55 -8.70 -20.29
C ALA A 172 -0.21 -7.96 -20.15
N LEU A 173 0.44 -8.08 -18.99
CA LEU A 173 1.73 -7.42 -18.73
C LEU A 173 2.92 -8.19 -19.34
N HIS A 174 2.87 -9.52 -19.37
CA HIS A 174 4.00 -10.39 -19.72
C HIS A 174 4.04 -10.79 -21.19
N GLY A 175 3.98 -9.78 -22.06
CA GLY A 175 5.05 -9.68 -23.03
C GLY A 175 6.45 -9.67 -22.37
N GLN A 176 6.62 -9.20 -21.11
CA GLN A 176 7.81 -9.43 -20.26
C GLN A 176 7.55 -9.49 -18.73
N GLY A 177 8.43 -10.23 -18.04
CA GLY A 177 8.31 -10.81 -16.70
C GLY A 177 8.32 -9.90 -15.46
N TRP A 178 7.59 -10.33 -14.44
CA TRP A 178 7.59 -9.86 -13.06
C TRP A 178 8.20 -10.95 -12.18
N LYS A 179 9.32 -10.63 -11.54
CA LYS A 179 9.95 -11.46 -10.52
C LYS A 179 9.72 -10.83 -9.15
N HIS A 180 9.45 -11.73 -8.21
CA HIS A 180 9.23 -11.48 -6.79
C HIS A 180 10.41 -10.78 -6.12
#